data_AF-C4GGU4-F1
#
_entry.id   AF-C4GGU4-F1
#
_cell.length_a   1.000
_cell.length_b   1.000
_cell.length_c   1.000
_cell.angle_alpha   90.00
_cell.angle_beta   90.00
_cell.angle_gamma   90.00
#
_symmetry.space_group_name_H-M   'P 1'
#
loop_
_entity.id
_entity.type
_entity.pdbx_description
1 polymer ?
#
loop_
_entity_poly.entity_id
_entity_poly.type
_entity_poly.pdbx_seq_one_letter_code
_entity_poly.pdbx_strand_id
1 'polypeptide(L)'
;MVQNQIGKDKVKLLHAIFDGAKTSKGEPIYSGWFYDAGINQAGWRAWKLGDSQTAQPNARNITLGAASLPSYFMTPYQPQLSTFDFNFDRDVAKTNQIGALNDATSTDLSTFQARGGKMIVFEGVSDPVFSAVDLRDWYKQLLADTRNARDTVRLFNVPGMTHCGGGSALDNFDPLTALEQWHDSGKAPESMRATGKAFSAKSQPLCAYPKVATYTHGDVNQAESFVCR
;
A
#
# COMPACT_ATOMS: atom_id res chain seq x y z
N MET A 1 23.75 12.43 -7.42
CA MET A 1 24.18 12.27 -6.02
C MET A 1 24.01 10.82 -5.53
N VAL A 2 22.80 10.25 -5.52
CA VAL A 2 22.54 8.85 -5.07
C VAL A 2 23.29 7.80 -5.90
N GLN A 3 23.32 7.93 -7.23
CA GLN A 3 24.04 6.99 -8.11
C GLN A 3 25.54 6.88 -7.79
N ASN A 4 26.16 7.96 -7.31
CA ASN A 4 27.58 7.94 -6.94
C ASN A 4 27.81 7.21 -5.61
N GLN A 5 26.78 7.07 -4.78
CA GLN A 5 26.86 6.37 -3.49
C GLN A 5 26.57 4.87 -3.62
N ILE A 6 25.56 4.49 -4.41
CA ILE A 6 25.11 3.09 -4.50
C ILE A 6 25.39 2.41 -5.84
N GLY A 7 25.85 3.17 -6.84
CA GLY A 7 26.15 2.66 -8.19
C GLY A 7 24.94 2.70 -9.14
N LYS A 8 25.23 2.72 -10.44
CA LYS A 8 24.24 2.78 -11.54
C LYS A 8 23.26 1.62 -11.50
N ASP A 9 23.75 0.40 -11.33
CA ASP A 9 22.91 -0.80 -11.42
C ASP A 9 21.92 -0.90 -10.26
N LYS A 10 22.31 -0.49 -9.05
CA LYS A 10 21.40 -0.45 -7.91
C LYS A 10 20.31 0.61 -8.09
N VAL A 11 20.65 1.78 -8.63
CA VAL A 11 19.65 2.81 -8.96
C VAL A 11 18.69 2.29 -10.03
N LYS A 12 19.19 1.65 -11.09
CA LYS A 12 18.36 1.05 -12.14
C LYS A 12 17.42 -0.01 -11.59
N LEU A 13 17.91 -0.88 -10.69
CA LEU A 13 17.09 -1.89 -10.02
C LEU A 13 15.99 -1.25 -9.17
N LEU A 14 16.31 -0.21 -8.39
CA LEU A 14 15.31 0.50 -7.61
C LEU A 14 14.25 1.14 -8.52
N HIS A 15 14.61 1.77 -9.62
CA HIS A 15 13.60 2.26 -10.57
C HIS A 15 12.73 1.13 -11.12
N ALA A 16 13.31 -0.01 -11.52
CA ALA A 16 12.54 -1.15 -12.00
C ALA A 16 11.52 -1.68 -10.96
N ILE A 17 11.89 -1.68 -9.67
CA ILE A 17 10.98 -2.07 -8.59
C ILE A 17 9.87 -1.03 -8.40
N PHE A 18 10.23 0.24 -8.28
CA PHE A 18 9.30 1.32 -7.92
C PHE A 18 8.40 1.77 -9.08
N ASP A 19 8.83 1.59 -10.33
CA ASP A 19 8.02 1.90 -11.52
C ASP A 19 6.97 0.83 -11.83
N GLY A 20 7.05 -0.34 -11.18
CA GLY A 20 6.14 -1.46 -11.39
C GLY A 20 6.44 -2.30 -12.64
N ALA A 21 5.86 -3.50 -12.68
CA ALA A 21 5.99 -4.42 -13.81
C ALA A 21 5.19 -3.90 -15.02
N LYS A 22 5.78 -4.05 -16.22
CA LYS A 22 5.22 -3.59 -17.48
C LYS A 22 5.38 -4.64 -18.58
N THR A 23 4.46 -4.62 -19.54
CA THR A 23 4.59 -5.37 -20.80
C THR A 23 5.75 -4.82 -21.64
N SER A 24 6.14 -5.52 -22.71
CA SER A 24 7.17 -5.02 -23.64
C SER A 24 6.78 -3.72 -24.36
N LYS A 25 5.48 -3.40 -24.38
CA LYS A 25 4.93 -2.13 -24.89
C LYS A 25 4.90 -1.01 -23.84
N GLY A 26 5.30 -1.30 -22.61
CA GLY A 26 5.30 -0.34 -21.50
C GLY A 26 3.96 -0.19 -20.78
N GLU A 27 2.99 -1.07 -21.03
CA GLU A 27 1.69 -1.04 -20.35
C GLU A 27 1.84 -1.57 -18.92
N PRO A 28 1.29 -0.89 -17.90
CA PRO A 28 1.37 -1.35 -16.52
C PRO A 28 0.55 -2.62 -16.30
N ILE A 29 1.11 -3.57 -15.54
CA ILE A 29 0.45 -4.83 -15.18
C ILE A 29 -0.23 -4.74 -13.81
N TYR A 30 0.35 -3.92 -12.93
CA TYR A 30 -0.16 -3.64 -11.59
C TYR A 30 -0.01 -2.13 -11.35
N SER A 31 0.87 -1.75 -10.42
CA SER A 31 1.14 -0.36 -10.05
C SER A 31 2.63 -0.15 -9.77
N GLY A 32 3.01 1.12 -9.65
CA GLY A 32 4.28 1.52 -9.05
C GLY A 32 4.20 1.57 -7.52
N TRP A 33 5.26 2.08 -6.88
CA TRP A 33 5.39 2.19 -5.43
C TRP A 33 5.85 3.59 -5.04
N PHE A 34 5.42 4.08 -3.87
CA PHE A 34 5.94 5.35 -3.36
C PHE A 34 7.36 5.18 -2.83
N TYR A 35 8.24 6.14 -3.14
CA TYR A 35 9.46 6.33 -2.36
C TYR A 35 9.10 6.97 -1.03
N ASP A 36 9.51 6.31 0.06
CA ASP A 36 9.18 6.74 1.42
C ASP A 36 10.30 6.33 2.39
N ALA A 37 10.34 6.94 3.57
CA ALA A 37 11.43 6.76 4.53
C ALA A 37 11.49 5.33 5.11
N GLY A 38 10.38 4.59 5.10
CA GLY A 38 10.29 3.23 5.63
C GLY A 38 10.88 2.13 4.74
N ILE A 39 11.32 2.45 3.51
CA ILE A 39 11.89 1.45 2.58
C ILE A 39 13.23 0.87 3.06
N ASN A 40 13.92 1.56 3.97
CA ASN A 40 15.18 1.08 4.55
C ASN A 40 14.98 0.08 5.70
N GLN A 41 13.73 -0.17 6.11
CA GLN A 41 13.40 -0.98 7.27
C GLN A 41 13.53 -2.47 6.98
N ALA A 42 13.82 -3.26 8.01
CA ALA A 42 14.00 -4.71 7.89
C ALA A 42 12.76 -5.39 7.29
N GLY A 43 11.54 -4.96 7.68
CA GLY A 43 10.29 -5.48 7.13
C GLY A 43 10.17 -5.28 5.62
N TRP A 44 10.47 -4.06 5.13
CA TRP A 44 10.45 -3.78 3.68
C TRP A 44 11.47 -4.64 2.93
N ARG A 45 12.72 -4.66 3.44
CA ARG A 45 13.82 -5.39 2.82
C ARG A 45 13.57 -6.90 2.77
N ALA A 46 13.02 -7.49 3.83
CA ALA A 46 12.69 -8.92 3.87
C ALA A 46 11.68 -9.32 2.78
N TRP A 47 10.74 -8.43 2.45
CA TRP A 47 9.75 -8.68 1.41
C TRP A 47 10.29 -8.48 0.00
N LYS A 48 11.05 -7.41 -0.28
CA LYS A 48 11.50 -7.09 -1.64
C LYS A 48 12.84 -7.70 -2.03
N LEU A 49 13.77 -7.85 -1.09
CA LEU A 49 15.18 -8.18 -1.36
C LEU A 49 15.63 -9.49 -0.69
N GLY A 50 15.15 -9.77 0.52
CA GLY A 50 15.70 -10.83 1.37
C GLY A 50 17.10 -10.49 1.89
N ASP A 51 17.85 -11.51 2.29
CA ASP A 51 19.21 -11.40 2.82
C ASP A 51 20.19 -12.44 2.25
N SER A 52 19.75 -13.23 1.25
CA SER A 52 20.59 -14.26 0.62
C SER A 52 21.92 -13.71 0.12
N GLN A 53 22.99 -14.44 0.43
CA GLN A 53 24.35 -14.18 -0.06
C GLN A 53 24.75 -15.15 -1.17
N THR A 54 23.78 -15.86 -1.76
CA THR A 54 23.97 -16.83 -2.83
C THR A 54 23.19 -16.43 -4.08
N ALA A 55 23.29 -17.20 -5.16
CA ALA A 55 22.48 -16.99 -6.36
C ALA A 55 20.98 -17.31 -6.17
N GLN A 56 20.60 -17.96 -5.06
CA GLN A 56 19.20 -18.30 -4.77
C GLN A 56 18.52 -17.18 -3.98
N PRO A 57 17.48 -16.52 -4.51
CA PRO A 57 16.76 -15.47 -3.79
C PRO A 57 15.94 -16.05 -2.63
N ASN A 58 15.82 -15.29 -1.54
CA ASN A 58 15.00 -15.67 -0.39
C ASN A 58 14.05 -14.56 0.10
N ALA A 59 13.86 -13.52 -0.73
CA ALA A 59 12.85 -12.50 -0.48
C ALA A 59 11.46 -13.14 -0.38
N ARG A 60 10.62 -12.68 0.55
CA ARG A 60 9.29 -13.27 0.77
C ARG A 60 8.38 -13.20 -0.44
N ASN A 61 8.47 -12.13 -1.25
CA ASN A 61 7.71 -12.03 -2.49
C ASN A 61 8.09 -13.13 -3.50
N ILE A 62 9.35 -13.57 -3.51
CA ILE A 62 9.81 -14.68 -4.35
C ILE A 62 9.39 -16.01 -3.75
N THR A 63 9.67 -16.28 -2.48
CA THR A 63 9.42 -17.60 -1.90
C THR A 63 7.94 -17.93 -1.79
N LEU A 64 7.09 -16.95 -1.45
CA LEU A 64 5.63 -17.13 -1.41
C LEU A 64 5.00 -17.05 -2.80
N GLY A 65 5.46 -16.11 -3.63
CA GLY A 65 4.96 -15.91 -4.99
C GLY A 65 5.28 -17.07 -5.94
N ALA A 66 6.48 -17.64 -5.86
CA ALA A 66 6.92 -18.73 -6.73
C ALA A 66 6.10 -20.00 -6.57
N ALA A 67 5.58 -20.27 -5.37
CA ALA A 67 4.68 -21.38 -5.16
C ALA A 67 3.24 -21.03 -5.56
N SER A 68 2.73 -19.88 -5.09
CA SER A 68 1.31 -19.54 -5.20
C SER A 68 0.88 -19.14 -6.62
N LEU A 69 1.72 -18.43 -7.38
CA LEU A 69 1.40 -17.98 -8.73
C LEU A 69 1.08 -19.16 -9.67
N PRO A 70 2.01 -20.10 -9.92
CA PRO A 70 1.72 -21.24 -10.78
C PRO A 70 0.65 -22.18 -10.21
N SER A 71 0.53 -22.24 -8.89
CA SER A 71 -0.30 -23.26 -8.25
C SER A 71 -1.77 -22.90 -8.08
N TYR A 72 -2.04 -21.62 -7.87
CA TYR A 72 -3.38 -21.15 -7.55
C TYR A 72 -3.80 -19.98 -8.43
N PHE A 73 -2.92 -18.99 -8.65
CA PHE A 73 -3.31 -17.76 -9.34
C PHE A 73 -3.33 -17.86 -10.87
N MET A 74 -2.85 -18.96 -11.46
CA MET A 74 -2.84 -19.16 -12.91
C MET A 74 -3.82 -20.23 -13.37
N THR A 75 -4.50 -19.96 -14.48
CA THR A 75 -5.35 -20.93 -15.19
C THR A 75 -4.87 -21.11 -16.64
N PRO A 76 -4.62 -22.35 -17.10
CA PRO A 76 -4.59 -23.58 -16.30
C PRO A 76 -3.40 -23.59 -15.34
N TYR A 77 -3.49 -24.40 -14.28
CA TYR A 77 -2.43 -24.69 -13.30
C TYR A 77 -1.06 -24.93 -13.98
N GLN A 78 0.00 -24.26 -13.52
CA GLN A 78 1.34 -24.24 -14.15
C GLN A 78 2.46 -24.74 -13.21
N PRO A 79 2.40 -25.96 -12.64
CA PRO A 79 3.28 -26.39 -11.55
C PRO A 79 4.78 -26.33 -11.83
N GLN A 80 5.17 -26.32 -13.10
CA GLN A 80 6.56 -26.33 -13.54
C GLN A 80 7.07 -24.93 -13.92
N LEU A 81 6.23 -23.88 -13.85
CA LEU A 81 6.65 -22.53 -14.19
C LEU A 81 7.55 -21.96 -13.09
N SER A 82 8.77 -21.59 -13.48
CA SER A 82 9.63 -20.73 -12.69
C SER A 82 9.20 -19.28 -12.85
N THR A 83 9.15 -18.50 -11.76
CA THR A 83 8.87 -17.06 -11.82
C THR A 83 9.93 -16.27 -12.58
N PHE A 84 11.14 -16.81 -12.74
CA PHE A 84 12.18 -16.21 -13.58
C PHE A 84 11.90 -16.33 -15.09
N ASP A 85 11.06 -17.28 -15.49
CA ASP A 85 10.67 -17.50 -16.89
C ASP A 85 9.31 -16.85 -17.23
N PHE A 86 8.74 -16.10 -16.27
CA PHE A 86 7.46 -15.43 -16.44
C PHE A 86 7.57 -14.35 -17.52
N ASN A 87 6.74 -14.49 -18.56
CA ASN A 87 6.69 -13.52 -19.64
C ASN A 87 5.49 -12.59 -19.46
N PHE A 88 5.76 -11.32 -19.23
CA PHE A 88 4.74 -10.30 -18.97
C PHE A 88 3.76 -10.06 -20.13
N ASP A 89 4.13 -10.35 -21.38
CA ASP A 89 3.23 -10.22 -22.54
C ASP A 89 2.30 -11.42 -22.71
N ARG A 90 2.72 -12.61 -22.24
CA ARG A 90 2.03 -13.88 -22.48
C ARG A 90 1.29 -14.40 -21.25
N ASP A 91 1.95 -14.37 -20.09
CA ASP A 91 1.54 -15.14 -18.93
C ASP A 91 0.59 -14.37 -18.00
N VAL A 92 0.56 -13.03 -18.07
CA VAL A 92 -0.39 -12.20 -17.30
C VAL A 92 -1.84 -12.61 -17.57
N ALA A 93 -2.21 -12.87 -18.82
CA ALA A 93 -3.58 -13.27 -19.16
C ALA A 93 -4.03 -14.56 -18.47
N LYS A 94 -3.09 -15.42 -18.04
CA LYS A 94 -3.40 -16.65 -17.31
C LYS A 94 -3.85 -16.38 -15.87
N THR A 95 -3.63 -15.18 -15.32
CA THR A 95 -4.13 -14.82 -13.98
C THR A 95 -5.54 -14.25 -13.99
N ASN A 96 -6.04 -13.83 -15.15
CA ASN A 96 -7.32 -13.10 -15.27
C ASN A 96 -8.51 -13.89 -14.72
N GLN A 97 -8.55 -15.21 -14.91
CA GLN A 97 -9.67 -16.01 -14.42
C GLN A 97 -9.74 -16.05 -12.89
N ILE A 98 -8.59 -16.19 -12.22
CA ILE A 98 -8.54 -16.20 -10.76
C ILE A 98 -8.71 -14.78 -10.21
N GLY A 99 -8.14 -13.78 -10.89
CA GLY A 99 -8.38 -12.37 -10.59
C GLY A 99 -9.87 -12.02 -10.63
N ALA A 100 -10.62 -12.50 -11.64
CA ALA A 100 -12.07 -12.30 -11.71
C ALA A 100 -12.86 -12.92 -10.54
N LEU A 101 -12.28 -13.86 -9.79
CA LEU A 101 -12.89 -14.47 -8.61
C LEU A 101 -12.45 -13.78 -7.30
N ASN A 102 -11.20 -13.35 -7.23
CA ASN A 102 -10.57 -12.91 -5.98
C ASN A 102 -10.45 -11.39 -5.86
N ASP A 103 -10.27 -10.68 -6.97
CA ASP A 103 -9.94 -9.26 -6.96
C ASP A 103 -11.16 -8.44 -6.52
N ALA A 104 -11.01 -7.73 -5.40
CA ALA A 104 -12.05 -6.86 -4.86
C ALA A 104 -11.92 -5.43 -5.40
N THR A 105 -11.98 -5.26 -6.72
CA THR A 105 -11.65 -4.02 -7.42
C THR A 105 -12.84 -3.12 -7.75
N SER A 106 -14.07 -3.51 -7.39
CA SER A 106 -15.26 -2.68 -7.61
C SER A 106 -15.14 -1.32 -6.90
N THR A 107 -15.55 -0.27 -7.61
CA THR A 107 -15.52 1.13 -7.14
C THR A 107 -16.92 1.72 -6.97
N ASP A 108 -17.96 1.05 -7.48
CA ASP A 108 -19.36 1.36 -7.16
C ASP A 108 -19.74 0.67 -5.85
N LEU A 109 -19.84 1.48 -4.79
CA LEU A 109 -20.29 1.06 -3.47
C LEU A 109 -21.66 1.66 -3.12
N SER A 110 -22.46 2.07 -4.10
CA SER A 110 -23.78 2.68 -3.90
C SER A 110 -24.72 1.84 -3.05
N THR A 111 -24.73 0.51 -3.24
CA THR A 111 -25.57 -0.40 -2.43
C THR A 111 -25.09 -0.48 -0.98
N PHE A 112 -23.77 -0.50 -0.75
CA PHE A 112 -23.19 -0.47 0.60
C PHE A 112 -23.49 0.86 1.30
N GLN A 113 -23.32 1.97 0.58
CA GLN A 113 -23.66 3.32 1.04
C GLN A 113 -25.15 3.47 1.37
N ALA A 114 -26.06 3.00 0.50
CA ALA A 114 -27.50 3.09 0.70
C ALA A 114 -27.98 2.33 1.94
N ARG A 115 -27.22 1.32 2.38
CA ARG A 115 -27.48 0.56 3.62
C ARG A 115 -26.81 1.18 4.85
N GLY A 116 -26.25 2.37 4.74
CA GLY A 116 -25.58 3.07 5.83
C GLY A 116 -24.16 2.56 6.12
N GLY A 117 -23.58 1.76 5.23
CA GLY A 117 -22.24 1.19 5.39
C GLY A 117 -21.17 2.25 5.61
N LYS A 118 -20.21 1.95 6.49
CA LYS A 118 -19.02 2.75 6.81
C LYS A 118 -17.78 1.89 6.67
N MET A 119 -16.73 2.43 6.07
CA MET A 119 -15.47 1.72 5.82
C MET A 119 -14.29 2.66 6.07
N ILE A 120 -13.39 2.24 6.93
CA ILE A 120 -12.07 2.85 7.10
C ILE A 120 -11.07 1.91 6.42
N VAL A 121 -10.30 2.47 5.49
CA VAL A 121 -9.19 1.78 4.84
C VAL A 121 -7.91 2.51 5.25
N PHE A 122 -6.88 1.76 5.64
CA PHE A 122 -5.56 2.32 5.88
C PHE A 122 -4.49 1.47 5.21
N GLU A 123 -3.38 2.09 4.83
CA GLU A 123 -2.27 1.40 4.19
C GLU A 123 -0.95 2.08 4.53
N GLY A 124 0.10 1.27 4.70
CA GLY A 124 1.45 1.79 4.90
C GLY A 124 2.01 2.34 3.60
N VAL A 125 2.53 3.57 3.61
CA VAL A 125 3.15 4.16 2.40
C VAL A 125 4.42 3.39 2.00
N SER A 126 5.08 2.79 2.99
CA SER A 126 6.23 1.89 2.81
C SER A 126 5.83 0.41 2.85
N ASP A 127 4.58 0.04 2.55
CA ASP A 127 4.21 -1.38 2.43
C ASP A 127 4.96 -2.01 1.22
N PRO A 128 5.70 -3.11 1.40
CA PRO A 128 6.38 -3.83 0.32
C PRO A 128 5.53 -4.91 -0.37
N VAL A 129 4.34 -5.22 0.15
CA VAL A 129 3.48 -6.33 -0.26
C VAL A 129 2.40 -5.85 -1.21
N PHE A 130 1.64 -4.86 -0.79
CA PHE A 130 0.58 -4.21 -1.58
C PHE A 130 0.92 -2.74 -1.73
N SER A 131 0.59 -2.15 -2.88
CA SER A 131 1.02 -0.79 -3.17
C SER A 131 0.02 0.24 -2.65
N ALA A 132 0.50 1.17 -1.82
CA ALA A 132 -0.26 2.37 -1.46
C ALA A 132 -0.58 3.27 -2.67
N VAL A 133 0.14 3.14 -3.79
CA VAL A 133 -0.19 3.82 -5.06
C VAL A 133 -1.44 3.22 -5.67
N ASP A 134 -1.52 1.89 -5.72
CA ASP A 134 -2.67 1.15 -6.23
C ASP A 134 -3.94 1.46 -5.42
N LEU A 135 -3.83 1.40 -4.09
CA LEU A 135 -4.96 1.71 -3.21
C LEU A 135 -5.42 3.17 -3.33
N ARG A 136 -4.47 4.12 -3.48
CA ARG A 136 -4.80 5.52 -3.76
C ARG A 136 -5.60 5.65 -5.05
N ASP A 137 -5.19 4.96 -6.11
CA ASP A 137 -5.82 5.07 -7.42
C ASP A 137 -7.20 4.40 -7.44
N TRP A 138 -7.36 3.25 -6.78
CA TRP A 138 -8.68 2.67 -6.49
C TRP A 138 -9.58 3.64 -5.74
N TYR A 139 -9.07 4.28 -4.66
CA TYR A 139 -9.87 5.23 -3.88
C TYR A 139 -10.28 6.45 -4.71
N LYS A 140 -9.38 6.98 -5.56
CA LYS A 140 -9.72 8.07 -6.49
C LYS A 140 -10.82 7.66 -7.47
N GLN A 141 -10.78 6.44 -7.99
CA GLN A 141 -11.80 5.93 -8.89
C GLN A 141 -13.14 5.70 -8.15
N LEU A 142 -13.11 5.16 -6.94
CA LEU A 142 -14.28 5.05 -6.07
C LEU A 142 -14.94 6.41 -5.79
N LEU A 143 -14.16 7.47 -5.58
CA LEU A 143 -14.69 8.83 -5.41
C LEU A 143 -15.35 9.37 -6.68
N ALA A 144 -14.94 8.90 -7.86
CA ALA A 144 -15.54 9.27 -9.13
C ALA A 144 -16.84 8.48 -9.42
N ASP A 145 -16.85 7.19 -9.08
CA ASP A 145 -17.94 6.27 -9.42
C ASP A 145 -19.07 6.28 -8.38
N THR A 146 -18.75 6.53 -7.11
CA THR A 146 -19.73 6.54 -6.02
C THR A 146 -19.98 7.98 -5.54
N ARG A 147 -21.20 8.48 -5.77
CA ARG A 147 -21.62 9.81 -5.32
C ARG A 147 -21.46 9.97 -3.81
N ASN A 148 -20.84 11.06 -3.36
CA ASN A 148 -20.59 11.34 -1.95
C ASN A 148 -19.84 10.20 -1.22
N ALA A 149 -18.97 9.45 -1.90
CA ALA A 149 -18.29 8.29 -1.32
C ALA A 149 -17.53 8.59 -0.01
N ARG A 150 -17.07 9.82 0.21
CA ARG A 150 -16.42 10.24 1.47
C ARG A 150 -17.32 10.13 2.70
N ASP A 151 -18.63 10.05 2.53
CA ASP A 151 -19.59 9.84 3.63
C ASP A 151 -19.72 8.35 4.03
N THR A 152 -19.03 7.46 3.29
CA THR A 152 -19.05 6.00 3.44
C THR A 152 -17.66 5.39 3.55
N VAL A 153 -16.67 5.87 2.79
CA VAL A 153 -15.31 5.32 2.76
C VAL A 153 -14.26 6.41 3.02
N ARG A 154 -13.38 6.18 3.99
CA ARG A 154 -12.21 7.03 4.28
C ARG A 154 -10.92 6.24 4.15
N LEU A 155 -9.97 6.78 3.38
CA LEU A 155 -8.62 6.24 3.21
C LEU A 155 -7.63 7.01 4.08
N PHE A 156 -6.76 6.30 4.80
CA PHE A 156 -5.68 6.85 5.62
C PHE A 156 -4.34 6.21 5.25
N ASN A 157 -3.48 6.96 4.57
CA ASN A 157 -2.13 6.50 4.24
C ASN A 157 -1.17 6.82 5.39
N VAL A 158 -0.42 5.82 5.88
CA VAL A 158 0.47 5.95 7.05
C VAL A 158 1.93 6.09 6.59
N PRO A 159 2.54 7.29 6.65
CA PRO A 159 3.92 7.49 6.21
C PRO A 159 4.91 6.67 7.04
N GLY A 160 5.88 6.06 6.37
CA GLY A 160 6.93 5.22 6.95
C GLY A 160 6.49 3.82 7.36
N MET A 161 5.18 3.54 7.41
CA MET A 161 4.66 2.27 7.89
C MET A 161 4.88 1.18 6.84
N THR A 162 5.35 0.02 7.28
CA THR A 162 5.50 -1.16 6.42
C THR A 162 4.22 -2.01 6.43
N HIS A 163 4.31 -3.29 6.07
CA HIS A 163 3.14 -4.16 5.95
C HIS A 163 2.38 -4.32 7.26
N CYS A 164 1.14 -3.83 7.29
CA CYS A 164 0.21 -3.80 8.44
C CYS A 164 0.70 -3.05 9.68
N GLY A 165 1.94 -2.56 9.73
CA GLY A 165 2.54 -1.95 10.91
C GLY A 165 4.06 -1.90 10.84
N GLY A 166 4.68 -1.39 11.90
CA GLY A 166 6.12 -1.23 12.03
C GLY A 166 6.71 -0.17 11.09
N GLY A 167 8.03 -0.22 10.94
CA GLY A 167 8.79 0.76 10.17
C GLY A 167 9.09 2.05 10.95
N SER A 168 9.61 3.06 10.26
CA SER A 168 9.86 4.38 10.86
C SER A 168 8.60 5.23 10.77
N ALA A 169 7.59 4.87 11.56
CA ALA A 169 6.21 5.37 11.44
C ALA A 169 5.56 5.71 12.78
N LEU A 170 4.48 6.48 12.70
CA LEU A 170 3.45 6.56 13.75
C LEU A 170 2.34 5.56 13.40
N ASP A 171 2.60 4.28 13.63
CA ASP A 171 1.78 3.13 13.22
C ASP A 171 0.72 2.70 14.24
N ASN A 172 0.64 3.37 15.39
CA ASN A 172 -0.34 3.09 16.45
C ASN A 172 -1.44 4.16 16.46
N PHE A 173 -2.62 3.77 15.97
CA PHE A 173 -3.85 4.55 15.88
C PHE A 173 -5.06 3.63 16.05
N ASP A 174 -6.25 4.20 16.29
CA ASP A 174 -7.46 3.43 16.60
C ASP A 174 -8.56 3.60 15.54
N PRO A 175 -8.54 2.76 14.48
CA PRO A 175 -9.58 2.80 13.46
C PRO A 175 -10.91 2.21 13.95
N LEU A 176 -10.93 1.38 14.99
CA LEU A 176 -12.16 0.76 15.48
C LEU A 176 -13.03 1.79 16.21
N THR A 177 -12.47 2.52 17.18
CA THR A 177 -13.19 3.61 17.84
C THR A 177 -13.62 4.70 16.85
N ALA A 178 -12.79 5.01 15.86
CA ALA A 178 -13.17 5.96 14.80
C ALA A 178 -14.36 5.46 13.96
N LEU A 179 -14.42 4.16 13.67
CA LEU A 179 -15.53 3.55 12.94
C LEU A 179 -16.83 3.52 13.76
N GLU A 180 -16.74 3.19 15.05
CA GLU A 180 -17.87 3.22 15.99
C GLU A 180 -18.46 4.63 16.11
N GLN A 181 -17.60 5.64 16.34
CA GLN A 181 -18.03 7.03 16.40
C GLN A 181 -18.66 7.53 15.08
N TRP A 182 -18.14 7.05 13.94
CA TRP A 182 -18.73 7.37 12.64
C TRP A 182 -20.10 6.72 12.46
N HIS A 183 -20.26 5.47 12.89
CA HIS A 183 -21.53 4.78 12.90
C HIS A 183 -22.57 5.53 13.76
N ASP A 184 -22.19 5.91 14.98
CA ASP A 184 -23.11 6.50 15.96
C ASP A 184 -23.50 7.95 15.63
N SER A 185 -22.53 8.77 15.18
CA SER A 185 -22.73 10.21 14.98
C SER A 185 -23.03 10.60 13.53
N GLY A 186 -22.82 9.68 12.58
CA GLY A 186 -22.87 9.96 11.15
C GLY A 186 -21.72 10.84 10.62
N LYS A 187 -20.80 11.28 11.48
CA LYS A 187 -19.68 12.15 11.09
C LYS A 187 -18.44 11.33 10.75
N ALA A 188 -17.97 11.45 9.51
CA ALA A 188 -16.78 10.75 9.06
C ALA A 188 -15.51 11.26 9.77
N PRO A 189 -14.56 10.38 10.12
CA PRO A 189 -13.30 10.80 10.70
C PRO A 189 -12.48 11.58 9.67
N GLU A 190 -12.08 12.80 10.02
CA GLU A 190 -11.15 13.61 9.22
C GLU A 190 -9.68 13.33 9.59
N SER A 191 -9.46 12.80 10.79
CA SER A 191 -8.14 12.40 11.29
C SER A 191 -8.26 11.39 12.43
N MET A 192 -7.19 10.63 12.67
CA MET A 192 -7.00 9.81 13.88
C MET A 192 -5.68 10.21 14.54
N ARG A 193 -5.62 10.30 15.87
CA ARG A 193 -4.33 10.54 16.54
C ARG A 193 -3.45 9.29 16.36
N ALA A 194 -2.24 9.48 15.87
CA ALA A 194 -1.27 8.42 15.66
C ALA A 194 -0.03 8.65 16.53
N THR A 195 0.52 7.55 17.04
CA THR A 195 1.77 7.45 17.80
C THR A 195 2.58 6.28 17.24
N GLY A 196 3.82 6.05 17.66
CA GLY A 196 4.56 4.87 17.21
C GLY A 196 5.83 4.62 17.99
N LYS A 197 6.27 3.36 18.04
CA LYS A 197 7.48 2.97 18.80
C LYS A 197 8.75 3.60 18.23
N ALA A 198 8.84 3.79 16.91
CA ALA A 198 9.97 4.42 16.25
C ALA A 198 10.14 5.90 16.65
N PHE A 199 9.06 6.54 17.08
CA PHE A 199 9.03 7.94 17.50
C PHE A 199 8.24 8.08 18.81
N SER A 200 8.69 7.42 19.88
CA SER A 200 7.94 7.26 21.13
C SER A 200 7.48 8.56 21.81
N ALA A 201 8.18 9.67 21.57
CA ALA A 201 7.82 10.99 22.10
C ALA A 201 6.91 11.81 21.17
N LYS A 202 6.55 11.29 19.99
CA LYS A 202 5.80 12.02 18.96
C LYS A 202 4.38 11.51 18.78
N SER A 203 3.50 12.45 18.46
CA SER A 203 2.16 12.18 17.96
C SER A 203 1.80 13.16 16.85
N GLN A 204 1.04 12.69 15.87
CA GLN A 204 0.52 13.50 14.76
C GLN A 204 -0.88 13.01 14.36
N PRO A 205 -1.71 13.85 13.73
CA PRO A 205 -2.95 13.39 13.13
C PRO A 205 -2.64 12.58 11.86
N LEU A 206 -3.08 11.32 11.81
CA LEU A 206 -3.20 10.57 10.57
C LEU A 206 -4.42 11.08 9.82
N CYS A 207 -4.19 11.78 8.71
CA CYS A 207 -5.22 12.52 7.99
C CYS A 207 -5.96 11.67 6.96
N ALA A 208 -7.26 11.93 6.79
CA ALA A 208 -8.03 11.35 5.70
C ALA A 208 -7.53 11.88 4.35
N TYR A 209 -7.24 10.98 3.41
CA TYR A 209 -6.77 11.32 2.06
C TYR A 209 -7.75 12.28 1.35
N PRO A 210 -7.28 13.31 0.62
CA PRO A 210 -5.88 13.55 0.23
C PRO A 210 -5.07 14.44 1.18
N LYS A 211 -5.63 14.81 2.33
CA LYS A 211 -4.95 15.73 3.27
C LYS A 211 -3.75 15.05 3.91
N VAL A 212 -2.76 15.84 4.28
CA VAL A 212 -1.58 15.39 5.03
C VAL A 212 -1.40 16.20 6.30
N ALA A 213 -0.76 15.60 7.31
CA ALA A 213 -0.41 16.31 8.53
C ALA A 213 0.61 17.41 8.20
N THR A 214 0.20 18.66 8.38
CA THR A 214 1.10 19.80 8.16
C THR A 214 1.30 20.56 9.45
N TYR A 215 2.56 20.72 9.85
CA TYR A 215 2.93 21.52 11.01
C TYR A 215 2.47 22.97 10.85
N THR A 216 1.96 23.56 11.94
CA THR A 216 1.52 24.95 11.99
C THR A 216 2.33 25.74 13.01
N HIS A 217 2.26 25.37 14.28
CA HIS A 217 2.94 26.05 15.40
C HIS A 217 3.01 25.15 16.63
N GLY A 218 3.81 25.52 17.63
CA GLY A 218 3.89 24.78 18.90
C GLY A 218 4.94 23.67 18.88
N ASP A 219 4.83 22.72 19.81
CA ASP A 219 5.76 21.59 19.94
C ASP A 219 5.58 20.59 18.79
N VAL A 220 6.62 20.41 17.98
CA VAL A 220 6.66 19.49 16.82
C VAL A 220 6.41 18.02 17.17
N ASN A 221 6.42 17.66 18.46
CA ASN A 221 6.14 16.31 18.94
C ASN A 221 4.66 16.11 19.34
N GLN A 222 3.84 17.16 19.37
CA GLN A 222 2.42 17.08 19.74
C GLN A 222 1.52 17.15 18.50
N ALA A 223 0.47 16.32 18.46
CA ALA A 223 -0.44 16.26 17.31
C ALA A 223 -1.21 17.56 17.10
N GLU A 224 -1.45 18.32 18.17
CA GLU A 224 -2.13 19.62 18.19
C GLU A 224 -1.36 20.70 17.41
N SER A 225 -0.07 20.48 17.18
CA SER A 225 0.80 21.36 16.39
C SER A 225 0.66 21.15 14.88
N PHE A 226 -0.25 20.27 14.45
CA PHE A 226 -0.46 19.89 13.06
C PHE A 226 -1.94 20.03 12.67
N VAL A 227 -2.18 20.33 11.40
CA VAL A 227 -3.53 20.30 10.81
C VAL A 227 -3.52 19.46 9.53
N CYS A 228 -4.63 18.80 9.24
CA CYS A 228 -4.82 18.11 7.98
C CYS A 228 -5.18 19.11 6.87
N ARG A 229 -4.27 19.29 5.90
CA ARG A 229 -4.49 20.12 4.71
C ARG A 229 -3.83 19.54 3.48
#